data_AF-A0A2V5PID7-F1
#
_entry.id   AF-A0A2V5PID7-F1
#
_cell.length_a   1.000
_cell.length_b   1.000
_cell.length_c   1.000
_cell.angle_alpha   90.00
_cell.angle_beta   90.00
_cell.angle_gamma   90.00
#
_symmetry.space_group_name_H-M   'P 1'
#
loop_
_entity.id
_entity.type
_entity.pdbx_description
1 polymer ?
#
loop_
_entity_poly.entity_id
_entity_poly.type
_entity_poly.pdbx_seq_one_letter_code
_entity_poly.pdbx_strand_id
1 'polypeptide(L)'
;MKKTLYRSAPLSARFAIPSFPFRRSRRHLGSALAVSVAALFLGGATSTQAQTWNLAGGGSWATAANWNPASVPNAVGASVTFNGAATGSNPAQTANRSVNLDGAKTVGSITFNNDLSTFTDTIATGTGGPLTFDEVGSGPATITTQGTGTGNNTISVAMTFNDSVVANVNNTSASSAAGSLNLTGTIGGAGGFTKNGDGLATFGTGAKTYTGAPVLNGARLRSSLAAAPTATSSFTINAGGQLDIISSGTFSFGSGSLNLNGAGPTSGPFAPFPGAIRPDTGLIITINNAVVLQSDTVLHMQGGPGKLTAGAIPHDANVGAIVLSAANSYTGGTVVDAGTLDVSGASATLGTADVTVHSANLAFGGSSAKLKIEGGVLNAIADTATLSLAGGNAAGVADDGYADLGAGINDTVAALILGGVAQAPGTYGSTSSGATFQSDEFFAGTGIITVVPEPGTAAMLLCALGMGFGWRRFRCRS
;
A
#
# COMPACT_ATOMS: atom_id res chain seq x y z
N MET A 1 30.65 22.90 63.44
CA MET A 1 31.94 23.21 64.10
C MET A 1 32.74 21.92 64.25
N LYS A 2 34.00 21.89 63.76
CA LYS A 2 35.06 20.85 63.87
C LYS A 2 34.74 19.46 63.25
N LYS A 3 35.14 19.13 62.02
CA LYS A 3 36.50 18.73 61.52
C LYS A 3 37.21 17.73 62.45
N THR A 4 37.50 16.52 61.95
CA THR A 4 38.85 16.06 61.53
C THR A 4 38.81 14.60 61.01
N LEU A 5 39.31 14.40 59.78
CA LEU A 5 39.63 13.13 59.09
C LEU A 5 41.00 12.58 59.54
N TYR A 6 41.28 11.28 59.33
CA TYR A 6 42.52 10.71 58.71
C TYR A 6 42.35 9.17 58.57
N ARG A 7 42.24 8.62 57.34
CA ARG A 7 43.22 7.80 56.57
C ARG A 7 43.65 6.48 57.28
N SER A 8 43.82 5.32 56.66
CA SER A 8 43.99 4.87 55.26
C SER A 8 44.07 3.32 55.23
N ALA A 9 43.65 2.69 54.12
CA ALA A 9 43.77 1.25 53.84
C ALA A 9 45.22 0.81 53.50
N PRO A 10 45.49 -0.52 53.43
CA PRO A 10 45.70 -1.18 52.13
C PRO A 10 45.03 -2.59 52.06
N LEU A 11 44.35 -2.96 50.95
CA LEU A 11 44.84 -3.63 49.72
C LEU A 11 45.24 -5.13 49.85
N SER A 12 44.31 -5.98 49.37
CA SER A 12 44.48 -7.03 48.35
C SER A 12 45.27 -8.32 48.62
N ALA A 13 44.58 -9.48 48.52
CA ALA A 13 45.04 -10.66 47.75
C ALA A 13 43.87 -11.62 47.45
N ARG A 14 43.83 -12.14 46.21
CA ARG A 14 42.80 -13.03 45.64
C ARG A 14 43.21 -14.51 45.70
N PHE A 15 42.21 -15.36 45.43
CA PHE A 15 42.23 -16.74 44.86
C PHE A 15 42.45 -17.95 45.79
N ALA A 16 41.42 -18.82 45.89
CA ALA A 16 41.32 -20.13 45.21
C ALA A 16 40.18 -20.99 45.81
N ILE A 17 39.46 -21.75 44.96
CA ILE A 17 38.52 -22.84 45.32
C ILE A 17 39.20 -24.16 44.88
N PRO A 18 39.12 -25.29 45.62
CA PRO A 18 38.15 -26.34 45.25
C PRO A 18 37.63 -27.31 46.36
N SER A 19 36.52 -27.95 46.00
CA SER A 19 36.13 -29.36 46.20
C SER A 19 35.40 -29.87 47.46
N PHE A 20 34.30 -30.60 47.18
CA PHE A 20 33.30 -31.30 48.02
C PHE A 20 33.78 -32.62 48.66
N PRO A 21 33.02 -33.16 49.64
CA PRO A 21 32.42 -34.50 49.48
C PRO A 21 30.97 -34.63 50.06
N PHE A 22 30.02 -35.28 49.38
CA PHE A 22 29.68 -36.73 49.31
C PHE A 22 28.78 -37.27 50.45
N ARG A 23 27.60 -37.83 50.11
CA ARG A 23 26.85 -38.77 50.97
C ARG A 23 26.21 -39.90 50.16
N ARG A 24 26.38 -41.13 50.66
CA ARG A 24 26.10 -42.45 50.05
C ARG A 24 24.62 -42.86 50.08
N SER A 25 24.22 -43.71 49.11
CA SER A 25 23.03 -44.58 49.16
C SER A 25 23.38 -46.01 48.74
N ARG A 26 22.71 -47.00 49.34
CA ARG A 26 22.99 -48.45 49.31
C ARG A 26 22.45 -49.15 48.06
N ARG A 27 23.14 -50.22 47.64
CA ARG A 27 22.80 -51.15 46.55
C ARG A 27 21.91 -52.29 47.04
N HIS A 28 21.03 -52.79 46.16
CA HIS A 28 20.78 -54.24 45.97
C HIS A 28 20.56 -54.54 44.47
N LEU A 29 21.04 -55.73 44.09
CA LEU A 29 21.24 -56.29 42.75
C LEU A 29 19.96 -56.93 42.19
N GLY A 30 19.76 -56.91 40.87
CA GLY A 30 18.76 -57.73 40.17
C GLY A 30 18.79 -57.52 38.66
N SER A 31 19.34 -58.50 37.96
CA SER A 31 19.63 -58.54 36.52
C SER A 31 18.39 -58.78 35.66
N ALA A 32 18.20 -58.02 34.58
CA ALA A 32 17.54 -58.48 33.34
C ALA A 32 17.86 -57.53 32.18
N LEU A 33 18.63 -58.05 31.23
CA LEU A 33 18.96 -57.43 29.96
C LEU A 33 17.73 -57.54 29.03
N ALA A 34 17.07 -56.43 28.73
CA ALA A 34 16.10 -56.33 27.64
C ALA A 34 16.61 -55.29 26.64
N VAL A 35 17.24 -55.76 25.56
CA VAL A 35 17.56 -54.94 24.39
C VAL A 35 16.25 -54.72 23.65
N SER A 36 15.54 -53.64 23.98
CA SER A 36 14.45 -53.14 23.17
C SER A 36 15.06 -52.39 21.99
N VAL A 37 15.10 -53.03 20.82
CA VAL A 37 15.29 -52.34 19.54
C VAL A 37 14.05 -51.47 19.33
N ALA A 38 14.09 -50.25 19.86
CA ALA A 38 13.21 -49.20 19.39
C ALA A 38 13.72 -48.85 17.98
N ALA A 39 13.09 -49.45 16.97
CA ALA A 39 13.17 -48.96 15.60
C ALA A 39 12.67 -47.52 15.63
N LEU A 40 13.60 -46.58 15.76
CA LEU A 40 13.35 -45.18 15.46
C LEU A 40 13.05 -45.17 13.96
N PHE A 41 11.76 -45.26 13.62
CA PHE A 41 11.30 -44.82 12.31
C PHE A 41 11.59 -43.32 12.27
N LEU A 42 12.81 -42.96 11.86
CA LEU A 42 13.03 -41.74 11.13
C LEU A 42 12.16 -41.87 9.88
N GLY A 43 10.89 -41.46 10.02
CA GLY A 43 10.08 -41.05 8.90
C GLY A 43 10.79 -39.86 8.30
N GLY A 44 11.77 -40.13 7.44
CA GLY A 44 12.33 -39.11 6.57
C GLY A 44 11.14 -38.48 5.88
N ALA A 45 11.02 -37.15 6.02
CA ALA A 45 10.14 -36.38 5.17
C ALA A 45 10.54 -36.76 3.74
N THR A 46 9.75 -37.62 3.10
CA THR A 46 9.87 -37.86 1.68
C THR A 46 9.69 -36.49 1.08
N SER A 47 10.74 -35.93 0.49
CA SER A 47 10.59 -34.85 -0.48
C SER A 47 9.61 -35.37 -1.52
N THR A 48 8.34 -34.98 -1.37
CA THR A 48 7.28 -35.41 -2.26
C THR A 48 7.54 -34.69 -3.58
N GLN A 49 7.92 -35.45 -4.61
CA GLN A 49 7.99 -34.94 -5.96
C GLN A 49 6.68 -34.23 -6.30
N ALA A 50 6.77 -33.02 -6.87
CA ALA A 50 5.60 -32.25 -7.26
C ALA A 50 4.75 -33.05 -8.27
N GLN A 51 3.43 -33.11 -8.04
CA GLN A 51 2.48 -33.72 -8.95
C GLN A 51 2.18 -32.76 -10.11
N THR A 52 2.44 -33.22 -11.33
CA THR A 52 2.15 -32.47 -12.55
C THR A 52 0.80 -32.89 -13.12
N TRP A 53 -0.05 -31.93 -13.49
CA TRP A 53 -1.29 -32.24 -14.20
C TRP A 53 -1.00 -32.85 -15.58
N ASN A 54 -1.51 -34.05 -15.83
CA ASN A 54 -1.15 -34.89 -16.98
C ASN A 54 -2.24 -34.94 -18.08
N LEU A 55 -3.21 -34.03 -18.06
CA LEU A 55 -4.20 -33.91 -19.15
C LEU A 55 -4.01 -32.60 -19.93
N ALA A 56 -4.11 -32.71 -21.27
CA ALA A 56 -4.10 -31.56 -22.16
C ALA A 56 -5.35 -30.67 -21.96
N GLY A 57 -6.46 -31.28 -21.55
CA GLY A 57 -7.71 -30.61 -21.17
C GLY A 57 -7.97 -30.61 -19.67
N GLY A 58 -9.20 -30.23 -19.31
CA GLY A 58 -9.71 -30.23 -17.94
C GLY A 58 -10.06 -31.63 -17.41
N GLY A 59 -10.43 -31.70 -16.13
CA GLY A 59 -10.77 -32.94 -15.45
C GLY A 59 -10.93 -32.77 -13.94
N SER A 60 -11.18 -33.87 -13.23
CA SER A 60 -11.26 -33.87 -11.76
C SER A 60 -9.87 -33.91 -11.13
N TRP A 61 -9.61 -33.03 -10.16
CA TRP A 61 -8.43 -33.07 -9.28
C TRP A 61 -8.38 -34.37 -8.48
N ALA A 62 -9.54 -34.94 -8.12
CA ALA A 62 -9.65 -36.14 -7.30
C ALA A 62 -9.29 -37.44 -8.05
N THR A 63 -9.12 -37.40 -9.37
CA THR A 63 -8.75 -38.58 -10.17
C THR A 63 -7.23 -38.72 -10.24
N ALA A 64 -6.68 -39.74 -9.57
CA ALA A 64 -5.23 -39.98 -9.50
C ALA A 64 -4.55 -40.09 -10.89
N ALA A 65 -5.22 -40.68 -11.88
CA ALA A 65 -4.69 -40.83 -13.23
C ALA A 65 -4.50 -39.49 -14.00
N ASN A 66 -5.12 -38.40 -13.52
CA ASN A 66 -4.96 -37.07 -14.11
C ASN A 66 -3.65 -36.39 -13.66
N TRP A 67 -2.89 -37.02 -12.77
CA TRP A 67 -1.63 -36.51 -12.23
C TRP A 67 -0.46 -37.41 -12.64
N ASN A 68 0.73 -36.82 -12.72
CA ASN A 68 1.99 -37.55 -12.82
C ASN A 68 2.94 -37.11 -11.70
N PRO A 69 3.42 -38.04 -10.84
CA PRO A 69 3.02 -39.45 -10.74
C PRO A 69 1.53 -39.61 -10.41
N ALA A 70 0.93 -40.77 -10.75
CA ALA A 70 -0.50 -41.06 -10.64
C ALA A 70 -1.00 -41.14 -9.18
N SER A 71 -1.01 -39.99 -8.52
CA SER A 71 -1.35 -39.78 -7.12
C SER A 71 -2.01 -38.41 -6.99
N VAL A 72 -3.04 -38.30 -6.15
CA VAL A 72 -3.75 -37.02 -5.96
C VAL A 72 -2.94 -36.15 -4.99
N PRO A 73 -2.50 -34.94 -5.38
CA PRO A 73 -1.91 -34.00 -4.45
C PRO A 73 -2.99 -33.50 -3.47
N ASN A 74 -2.88 -33.95 -2.22
CA ASN A 74 -3.80 -33.59 -1.14
C ASN A 74 -3.17 -33.84 0.25
N ALA A 75 -2.15 -33.05 0.59
CA ALA A 75 -1.45 -33.14 1.87
C ALA A 75 -0.77 -31.80 2.20
N VAL A 76 -0.42 -31.61 3.48
CA VAL A 76 0.46 -30.52 3.91
C VAL A 76 1.79 -30.60 3.13
N GLY A 77 2.22 -29.49 2.53
CA GLY A 77 3.42 -29.44 1.69
C GLY A 77 3.29 -30.08 0.31
N ALA A 78 2.11 -30.62 -0.06
CA ALA A 78 1.91 -31.19 -1.39
C ALA A 78 2.12 -30.11 -2.46
N SER A 79 2.88 -30.44 -3.50
CA SER A 79 3.29 -29.48 -4.52
C SER A 79 2.67 -29.82 -5.85
N VAL A 80 2.08 -28.81 -6.51
CA VAL A 80 1.30 -28.98 -7.73
C VAL A 80 1.89 -28.16 -8.87
N THR A 81 1.98 -28.75 -10.06
CA THR A 81 2.44 -28.06 -11.27
C THR A 81 1.43 -28.20 -12.41
N PHE A 82 1.03 -27.05 -12.96
CA PHE A 82 0.33 -26.95 -14.24
C PHE A 82 1.33 -26.45 -15.29
N ASN A 83 1.71 -27.33 -16.21
CA ASN A 83 2.56 -26.99 -17.36
C ASN A 83 1.70 -26.79 -18.61
N GLY A 84 2.09 -25.82 -19.43
CA GLY A 84 1.55 -25.64 -20.76
C GLY A 84 2.21 -26.61 -21.74
N ALA A 85 3.52 -26.51 -21.92
CA ALA A 85 4.33 -27.28 -22.87
C ALA A 85 4.32 -28.78 -22.56
N ALA A 86 4.51 -29.59 -23.61
CA ALA A 86 4.71 -31.02 -23.43
C ALA A 86 6.01 -31.28 -22.69
N THR A 87 5.97 -32.18 -21.70
CA THR A 87 7.13 -32.67 -20.99
C THR A 87 7.09 -34.20 -20.93
N GLY A 88 8.07 -34.84 -20.28
CA GLY A 88 7.96 -36.26 -19.94
C GLY A 88 6.82 -36.58 -18.96
N SER A 89 6.25 -35.56 -18.31
CA SER A 89 5.25 -35.69 -17.25
C SER A 89 3.83 -35.29 -17.66
N ASN A 90 3.67 -34.62 -18.80
CA ASN A 90 2.38 -34.14 -19.27
C ASN A 90 2.38 -33.94 -20.79
N PRO A 91 1.25 -34.18 -21.49
CA PRO A 91 1.06 -33.70 -22.85
C PRO A 91 0.97 -32.17 -22.88
N ALA A 92 1.24 -31.58 -24.05
CA ALA A 92 1.02 -30.15 -24.25
C ALA A 92 -0.47 -29.81 -24.05
N GLN A 93 -0.73 -28.65 -23.44
CA GLN A 93 -2.05 -28.07 -23.39
C GLN A 93 -2.50 -27.65 -24.79
N THR A 94 -3.73 -28.02 -25.16
CA THR A 94 -4.30 -27.74 -26.50
C THR A 94 -5.57 -26.91 -26.44
N ALA A 95 -6.06 -26.58 -25.24
CA ALA A 95 -7.25 -25.77 -25.00
C ALA A 95 -7.21 -25.17 -23.59
N ASN A 96 -8.14 -24.25 -23.30
CA ASN A 96 -8.39 -23.81 -21.92
C ASN A 96 -8.68 -25.02 -21.02
N ARG A 97 -8.06 -25.05 -19.85
CA ARG A 97 -8.13 -26.17 -18.91
C ARG A 97 -8.96 -25.77 -17.70
N SER A 98 -9.95 -26.59 -17.36
CA SER A 98 -10.73 -26.47 -16.11
C SER A 98 -10.50 -27.70 -15.25
N VAL A 99 -9.86 -27.51 -14.09
CA VAL A 99 -9.58 -28.55 -13.11
C VAL A 99 -10.56 -28.41 -11.96
N ASN A 100 -11.49 -29.36 -11.83
CA ASN A 100 -12.50 -29.36 -10.79
C ASN A 100 -11.91 -29.92 -9.49
N LEU A 101 -11.97 -29.17 -8.39
CA LEU A 101 -11.36 -29.54 -7.11
C LEU A 101 -11.97 -30.83 -6.52
N ASP A 102 -13.29 -30.98 -6.67
CA ASP A 102 -14.07 -32.15 -6.28
C ASP A 102 -13.78 -32.64 -4.85
N GLY A 103 -14.15 -31.80 -3.88
CA GLY A 103 -13.92 -32.01 -2.46
C GLY A 103 -12.72 -31.21 -1.96
N ALA A 104 -12.61 -31.05 -0.64
CA ALA A 104 -11.52 -30.31 -0.02
C ALA A 104 -10.15 -30.89 -0.41
N LYS A 105 -9.18 -30.02 -0.69
CA LYS A 105 -7.79 -30.39 -0.97
C LYS A 105 -6.84 -29.50 -0.17
N THR A 106 -5.69 -30.05 0.20
CA THR A 106 -4.61 -29.32 0.87
C THR A 106 -3.35 -29.36 0.01
N VAL A 107 -2.70 -28.22 -0.15
CA VAL A 107 -1.44 -28.06 -0.89
C VAL A 107 -0.51 -27.10 -0.15
N GLY A 108 0.79 -27.33 -0.25
CA GLY A 108 1.81 -26.37 0.15
C GLY A 108 2.21 -25.42 -0.97
N SER A 109 2.18 -25.90 -2.23
CA SER A 109 2.53 -25.06 -3.39
C SER A 109 1.71 -25.34 -4.64
N ILE A 110 1.50 -24.30 -5.44
CA ILE A 110 1.00 -24.37 -6.81
C ILE A 110 1.91 -23.58 -7.74
N THR A 111 2.35 -24.20 -8.83
CA THR A 111 3.06 -23.54 -9.92
C THR A 111 2.22 -23.59 -11.20
N PHE A 112 1.90 -22.43 -11.73
CA PHE A 112 1.39 -22.25 -13.09
C PHE A 112 2.55 -21.85 -14.01
N ASN A 113 3.05 -22.81 -14.76
CA ASN A 113 4.11 -22.61 -15.74
C ASN A 113 3.48 -22.36 -17.11
N ASN A 114 3.23 -21.09 -17.42
CA ASN A 114 2.65 -20.65 -18.69
C ASN A 114 3.76 -20.63 -19.77
N ASP A 115 4.36 -21.77 -20.08
CA ASP A 115 5.40 -21.93 -21.09
C ASP A 115 4.84 -22.18 -22.51
N LEU A 116 3.52 -22.05 -22.69
CA LEU A 116 2.80 -22.08 -23.97
C LEU A 116 1.88 -20.87 -24.11
N SER A 117 1.68 -20.37 -25.33
CA SER A 117 1.39 -18.94 -25.55
C SER A 117 -0.04 -18.44 -25.36
N THR A 118 -1.08 -19.26 -25.11
CA THR A 118 -2.47 -18.75 -25.22
C THR A 118 -3.52 -19.31 -24.25
N PHE A 119 -3.30 -20.47 -23.63
CA PHE A 119 -4.39 -21.13 -22.90
C PHE A 119 -4.48 -20.69 -21.44
N THR A 120 -5.70 -20.71 -20.92
CA THR A 120 -5.99 -20.41 -19.51
C THR A 120 -6.08 -21.69 -18.69
N ASP A 121 -5.71 -21.60 -17.42
CA ASP A 121 -5.99 -22.63 -16.41
C ASP A 121 -7.01 -22.10 -15.40
N THR A 122 -8.00 -22.91 -15.06
CA THR A 122 -8.99 -22.61 -14.01
C THR A 122 -9.04 -23.76 -13.01
N ILE A 123 -8.86 -23.46 -11.73
CA ILE A 123 -9.23 -24.37 -10.63
C ILE A 123 -10.67 -24.00 -10.22
N ALA A 124 -11.60 -24.90 -10.55
CA ALA A 124 -13.03 -24.76 -10.33
C ALA A 124 -13.51 -25.57 -9.14
N THR A 125 -14.63 -25.18 -8.53
CA THR A 125 -15.18 -25.82 -7.32
C THR A 125 -15.52 -27.31 -7.51
N GLY A 126 -16.03 -27.70 -8.68
CA GLY A 126 -16.54 -29.05 -8.89
C GLY A 126 -17.67 -29.40 -7.91
N THR A 127 -17.59 -30.56 -7.28
CA THR A 127 -18.54 -31.03 -6.25
C THR A 127 -18.44 -30.33 -4.88
N GLY A 128 -17.48 -29.40 -4.68
CA GLY A 128 -17.38 -28.57 -3.47
C GLY A 128 -16.03 -28.64 -2.75
N GLY A 129 -15.98 -28.04 -1.55
CA GLY A 129 -14.82 -28.05 -0.65
C GLY A 129 -13.78 -26.94 -0.94
N PRO A 130 -13.04 -26.49 0.09
CA PRO A 130 -12.00 -25.47 -0.10
C PRO A 130 -10.68 -26.07 -0.58
N LEU A 131 -9.89 -25.24 -1.26
CA LEU A 131 -8.45 -25.45 -1.45
C LEU A 131 -7.69 -24.80 -0.29
N THR A 132 -7.06 -25.61 0.55
CA THR A 132 -6.30 -25.17 1.72
C THR A 132 -4.82 -25.04 1.36
N PHE A 133 -4.25 -23.88 1.64
CA PHE A 133 -2.82 -23.62 1.54
C PHE A 133 -2.17 -23.85 2.91
N ASP A 134 -1.37 -24.91 2.99
CA ASP A 134 -0.73 -25.41 4.21
C ASP A 134 0.60 -26.08 3.83
N GLU A 135 1.71 -25.47 4.23
CA GLU A 135 3.06 -25.95 3.97
C GLU A 135 3.58 -26.73 5.19
N VAL A 136 4.65 -27.49 5.02
CA VAL A 136 5.25 -28.17 6.19
C VAL A 136 5.74 -27.14 7.20
N GLY A 137 5.25 -27.24 8.44
CA GLY A 137 5.68 -26.39 9.54
C GLY A 137 4.80 -25.15 9.68
N SER A 138 5.40 -23.97 9.59
CA SER A 138 4.72 -22.68 9.79
C SER A 138 4.66 -21.83 8.52
N GLY A 139 4.72 -22.45 7.34
CA GLY A 139 4.73 -21.73 6.07
C GLY A 139 6.09 -21.15 5.64
N PRO A 140 6.08 -20.38 4.53
CA PRO A 140 4.90 -20.01 3.75
C PRO A 140 4.51 -21.06 2.71
N ALA A 141 3.20 -21.20 2.48
CA ALA A 141 2.69 -21.83 1.27
C ALA A 141 2.90 -20.90 0.05
N THR A 142 2.92 -21.44 -1.17
CA THR A 142 3.28 -20.64 -2.36
C THR A 142 2.34 -20.79 -3.55
N ILE A 143 2.18 -19.70 -4.30
CA ILE A 143 1.59 -19.70 -5.64
C ILE A 143 2.59 -19.03 -6.57
N THR A 144 3.00 -19.70 -7.65
CA THR A 144 3.92 -19.13 -8.63
C THR A 144 3.27 -19.08 -9.99
N THR A 145 3.33 -17.93 -10.66
CA THR A 145 3.03 -17.83 -12.11
C THR A 145 4.31 -17.47 -12.85
N GLN A 146 4.65 -18.22 -13.88
CA GLN A 146 5.89 -18.04 -14.63
C GLN A 146 5.71 -18.37 -16.12
N GLY A 147 6.81 -18.33 -16.87
CA GLY A 147 6.79 -18.50 -18.33
C GLY A 147 6.40 -17.22 -19.08
N THR A 148 6.40 -17.30 -20.40
CA THR A 148 6.19 -16.17 -21.32
C THR A 148 4.83 -16.23 -22.03
N GLY A 149 4.01 -17.25 -21.73
CA GLY A 149 2.70 -17.43 -22.29
C GLY A 149 1.68 -16.42 -21.80
N THR A 150 0.67 -16.15 -22.62
CA THR A 150 -0.30 -15.06 -22.38
C THR A 150 -1.52 -15.48 -21.56
N GLY A 151 -1.57 -16.76 -21.16
CA GLY A 151 -2.65 -17.37 -20.38
C GLY A 151 -2.85 -16.74 -19.00
N ASN A 152 -4.11 -16.65 -18.59
CA ASN A 152 -4.50 -16.32 -17.23
C ASN A 152 -4.73 -17.61 -16.40
N ASN A 153 -4.33 -17.58 -15.13
CA ASN A 153 -4.59 -18.65 -14.17
C ASN A 153 -5.62 -18.17 -13.14
N THR A 154 -6.79 -18.81 -13.13
CA THR A 154 -7.89 -18.46 -12.22
C THR A 154 -8.09 -19.52 -11.13
N ILE A 155 -8.12 -19.11 -9.86
CA ILE A 155 -8.57 -19.94 -8.74
C ILE A 155 -9.93 -19.43 -8.29
N SER A 156 -10.98 -20.17 -8.65
CA SER A 156 -12.39 -19.80 -8.41
C SER A 156 -13.03 -20.54 -7.24
N VAL A 157 -12.41 -21.63 -6.78
CA VAL A 157 -12.82 -22.35 -5.58
C VAL A 157 -12.54 -21.52 -4.33
N ALA A 158 -13.33 -21.74 -3.27
CA ALA A 158 -13.03 -21.18 -1.95
C ALA A 158 -11.64 -21.63 -1.50
N MET A 159 -10.87 -20.72 -0.92
CA MET A 159 -9.53 -20.97 -0.41
C MET A 159 -9.48 -20.76 1.10
N THR A 160 -8.60 -21.51 1.77
CA THR A 160 -8.23 -21.29 3.18
C THR A 160 -6.72 -21.13 3.28
N PHE A 161 -6.26 -20.00 3.79
CA PHE A 161 -4.86 -19.75 4.10
C PHE A 161 -4.60 -20.23 5.54
N ASN A 162 -4.26 -21.51 5.68
CA ASN A 162 -3.82 -22.04 6.98
C ASN A 162 -2.46 -21.42 7.33
N ASP A 163 -1.55 -21.45 6.36
CA ASP A 163 -0.32 -20.68 6.37
C ASP A 163 -0.45 -19.38 5.55
N SER A 164 0.46 -18.44 5.81
CA SER A 164 0.63 -17.29 4.91
C SER A 164 1.04 -17.75 3.52
N VAL A 165 0.40 -17.19 2.50
CA VAL A 165 0.67 -17.49 1.10
C VAL A 165 1.58 -16.45 0.48
N VAL A 166 2.68 -16.89 -0.13
CA VAL A 166 3.55 -16.06 -0.96
C VAL A 166 3.23 -16.31 -2.43
N ALA A 167 2.67 -15.31 -3.10
CA ALA A 167 2.39 -15.31 -4.52
C ALA A 167 3.56 -14.69 -5.31
N ASN A 168 4.38 -15.52 -5.94
CA ASN A 168 5.46 -15.11 -6.85
C ASN A 168 4.92 -15.00 -8.27
N VAL A 169 4.46 -13.81 -8.64
CA VAL A 169 3.78 -13.58 -9.92
C VAL A 169 4.78 -13.01 -10.91
N ASN A 170 5.51 -13.88 -11.58
CA ASN A 170 6.65 -13.52 -12.42
C ASN A 170 6.28 -13.41 -13.90
N ASN A 171 5.18 -14.02 -14.33
CA ASN A 171 4.70 -13.90 -15.70
C ASN A 171 4.13 -12.49 -15.95
N THR A 172 4.78 -11.76 -16.85
CA THR A 172 4.45 -10.39 -17.29
C THR A 172 3.78 -10.33 -18.67
N SER A 173 3.61 -11.46 -19.34
CA SER A 173 3.09 -11.57 -20.71
C SER A 173 1.58 -11.84 -20.79
N ALA A 174 0.91 -12.04 -19.65
CA ALA A 174 -0.53 -12.32 -19.64
C ALA A 174 -1.34 -11.23 -20.35
N SER A 175 -2.21 -11.63 -21.27
CA SER A 175 -3.03 -10.70 -22.08
C SER A 175 -4.33 -10.30 -21.39
N SER A 176 -4.74 -11.06 -20.38
CA SER A 176 -5.94 -10.77 -19.58
C SER A 176 -5.76 -9.50 -18.75
N ALA A 177 -6.81 -8.69 -18.65
CA ALA A 177 -6.86 -7.56 -17.73
C ALA A 177 -6.74 -7.99 -16.25
N ALA A 178 -6.99 -9.26 -15.93
CA ALA A 178 -6.80 -9.83 -14.59
C ALA A 178 -5.33 -10.25 -14.32
N GLY A 179 -4.43 -10.14 -15.31
CA GLY A 179 -3.03 -10.53 -15.19
C GLY A 179 -2.80 -12.03 -15.33
N SER A 180 -1.67 -12.53 -14.82
CA SER A 180 -1.32 -13.95 -14.89
C SER A 180 -1.91 -14.76 -13.73
N LEU A 181 -2.29 -14.10 -12.63
CA LEU A 181 -2.96 -14.71 -11.47
C LEU A 181 -4.27 -13.98 -11.15
N ASN A 182 -5.38 -14.71 -11.12
CA ASN A 182 -6.70 -14.19 -10.78
C ASN A 182 -7.38 -15.03 -9.69
N LEU A 183 -7.62 -14.43 -8.53
CA LEU A 183 -8.24 -15.07 -7.37
C LEU A 183 -9.68 -14.57 -7.20
N THR A 184 -10.64 -15.40 -7.58
CA THR A 184 -12.08 -15.05 -7.61
C THR A 184 -12.89 -15.79 -6.54
N GLY A 185 -12.36 -16.87 -5.99
CA GLY A 185 -12.96 -17.56 -4.83
C GLY A 185 -12.90 -16.72 -3.54
N THR A 186 -13.75 -17.05 -2.57
CA THR A 186 -13.61 -16.52 -1.20
C THR A 186 -12.31 -17.00 -0.58
N ILE A 187 -11.67 -16.19 0.26
CA ILE A 187 -10.44 -16.59 0.97
C ILE A 187 -10.61 -16.32 2.46
N GLY A 188 -10.51 -17.37 3.28
CA GLY A 188 -10.45 -17.27 4.75
C GLY A 188 -9.15 -17.82 5.32
N GLY A 189 -9.05 -17.93 6.65
CA GLY A 189 -7.90 -18.51 7.35
C GLY A 189 -7.03 -17.49 8.08
N ALA A 190 -6.06 -17.98 8.86
CA ALA A 190 -5.19 -17.15 9.69
C ALA A 190 -4.01 -16.54 8.91
N GLY A 191 -3.61 -17.17 7.80
CA GLY A 191 -2.48 -16.76 6.98
C GLY A 191 -2.68 -15.41 6.28
N GLY A 192 -1.55 -14.75 5.97
CA GLY A 192 -1.51 -13.53 5.16
C GLY A 192 -1.30 -13.80 3.67
N PHE A 193 -1.17 -12.74 2.88
CA PHE A 193 -0.92 -12.81 1.44
C PHE A 193 0.22 -11.89 1.01
N THR A 194 1.34 -12.46 0.59
CA THR A 194 2.49 -11.69 0.10
C THR A 194 2.58 -11.76 -1.41
N LYS A 195 2.48 -10.62 -2.10
CA LYS A 195 2.63 -10.51 -3.56
C LYS A 195 4.04 -10.06 -3.94
N ASN A 196 4.74 -10.92 -4.66
CA ASN A 196 6.05 -10.67 -5.27
C ASN A 196 5.97 -10.73 -6.80
N GLY A 197 7.07 -10.37 -7.47
CA GLY A 197 7.25 -10.49 -8.92
C GLY A 197 6.58 -9.37 -9.73
N ASP A 198 7.07 -9.16 -10.95
CA ASP A 198 6.70 -8.02 -11.81
C ASP A 198 5.36 -8.22 -12.55
N GLY A 199 4.75 -9.40 -12.45
CA GLY A 199 3.47 -9.73 -13.06
C GLY A 199 2.26 -9.21 -12.27
N LEU A 200 1.12 -9.13 -12.96
CA LEU A 200 -0.15 -8.68 -12.39
C LEU A 200 -0.91 -9.82 -11.71
N ALA A 201 -1.31 -9.58 -10.46
CA ALA A 201 -2.29 -10.39 -9.75
C ALA A 201 -3.60 -9.62 -9.58
N THR A 202 -4.73 -10.33 -9.50
CA THR A 202 -6.05 -9.72 -9.29
C THR A 202 -6.83 -10.46 -8.21
N PHE A 203 -7.35 -9.69 -7.24
CA PHE A 203 -8.49 -10.08 -6.42
C PHE A 203 -9.75 -9.57 -7.11
N GLY A 204 -10.35 -10.43 -7.93
CA GLY A 204 -11.41 -10.03 -8.85
C GLY A 204 -12.79 -9.97 -8.20
N THR A 205 -13.14 -11.02 -7.47
CA THR A 205 -14.44 -11.19 -6.78
C THR A 205 -14.24 -12.09 -5.55
N GLY A 206 -15.31 -12.36 -4.81
CA GLY A 206 -15.30 -13.24 -3.64
C GLY A 206 -14.66 -12.59 -2.42
N ALA A 207 -15.36 -12.61 -1.29
CA ALA A 207 -14.89 -11.98 -0.07
C ALA A 207 -13.53 -12.52 0.39
N LYS A 208 -12.64 -11.63 0.80
CA LYS A 208 -11.31 -11.94 1.32
C LYS A 208 -11.31 -11.65 2.82
N THR A 209 -11.53 -12.67 3.62
CA THR A 209 -11.70 -12.61 5.09
C THR A 209 -10.59 -13.33 5.84
N TYR A 210 -9.42 -13.55 5.21
CA TYR A 210 -8.24 -14.02 5.92
C TYR A 210 -7.72 -12.93 6.87
N THR A 211 -7.14 -13.34 8.00
CA THR A 211 -6.77 -12.39 9.07
C THR A 211 -5.30 -11.97 9.05
N GLY A 212 -4.43 -12.74 8.41
CA GLY A 212 -3.02 -12.38 8.29
C GLY A 212 -2.82 -11.16 7.40
N ALA A 213 -1.72 -10.44 7.62
CA ALA A 213 -1.42 -9.23 6.86
C ALA A 213 -1.11 -9.54 5.38
N PRO A 214 -1.74 -8.82 4.42
CA PRO A 214 -1.29 -8.75 3.06
C PRO A 214 -0.09 -7.81 2.93
N VAL A 215 0.87 -8.19 2.09
CA VAL A 215 2.09 -7.43 1.80
C VAL A 215 2.32 -7.40 0.30
N LEU A 216 2.43 -6.22 -0.31
CA LEU A 216 2.72 -6.06 -1.73
C LEU A 216 4.17 -5.61 -1.92
N ASN A 217 5.02 -6.47 -2.45
CA ASN A 217 6.45 -6.18 -2.70
C ASN A 217 6.78 -5.92 -4.17
N GLY A 218 5.93 -6.37 -5.11
CA GLY A 218 6.26 -6.32 -6.53
C GLY A 218 5.07 -6.11 -7.44
N ALA A 219 5.26 -5.20 -8.40
CA ALA A 219 4.30 -4.76 -9.41
C ALA A 219 2.91 -4.51 -8.82
N ARG A 220 1.86 -4.98 -9.50
CA ARG A 220 0.49 -4.56 -9.28
C ARG A 220 -0.36 -5.71 -8.74
N LEU A 221 -1.14 -5.42 -7.70
CA LEU A 221 -2.32 -6.18 -7.30
C LEU A 221 -3.56 -5.35 -7.63
N ARG A 222 -4.44 -5.87 -8.49
CA ARG A 222 -5.78 -5.28 -8.70
C ARG A 222 -6.75 -5.79 -7.63
N SER A 223 -7.61 -4.92 -7.10
CA SER A 223 -8.63 -5.30 -6.12
C SER A 223 -9.96 -4.59 -6.36
N SER A 224 -11.03 -5.38 -6.51
CA SER A 224 -12.40 -4.87 -6.49
C SER A 224 -12.91 -4.74 -5.05
N LEU A 225 -13.99 -3.98 -4.85
CA LEU A 225 -14.63 -3.80 -3.56
C LEU A 225 -15.11 -5.13 -2.97
N ALA A 226 -15.71 -5.99 -3.80
CA ALA A 226 -16.19 -7.30 -3.38
C ALA A 226 -15.06 -8.28 -2.99
N ALA A 227 -13.83 -7.97 -3.38
CA ALA A 227 -12.65 -8.79 -3.13
C ALA A 227 -11.58 -8.05 -2.30
N ALA A 228 -11.94 -6.94 -1.65
CA ALA A 228 -11.06 -6.26 -0.72
C ALA A 228 -10.78 -7.18 0.49
N PRO A 229 -9.53 -7.29 0.97
CA PRO A 229 -9.21 -7.98 2.22
C PRO A 229 -9.80 -7.27 3.44
N THR A 230 -10.94 -7.71 3.97
CA THR A 230 -11.70 -6.96 4.99
C THR A 230 -11.43 -7.37 6.43
N ALA A 231 -10.73 -8.48 6.68
CA ALA A 231 -10.50 -9.01 8.02
C ALA A 231 -9.03 -9.00 8.46
N THR A 232 -8.15 -8.39 7.66
CA THR A 232 -6.70 -8.46 7.86
C THR A 232 -6.22 -7.66 9.06
N SER A 233 -5.10 -8.07 9.66
CA SER A 233 -4.49 -7.41 10.83
C SER A 233 -3.83 -6.08 10.50
N SER A 234 -3.46 -5.87 9.23
CA SER A 234 -2.91 -4.64 8.64
C SER A 234 -2.97 -4.80 7.11
N PHE A 235 -2.42 -3.85 6.35
CA PHE A 235 -2.12 -4.00 4.93
C PHE A 235 -0.83 -3.25 4.62
N THR A 236 0.15 -3.85 3.95
CA THR A 236 1.41 -3.18 3.63
C THR A 236 1.67 -3.15 2.13
N ILE A 237 2.04 -1.99 1.59
CA ILE A 237 2.55 -1.80 0.24
C ILE A 237 4.00 -1.36 0.37
N ASN A 238 4.93 -2.24 0.01
CA ASN A 238 6.35 -1.96 0.00
C ASN A 238 6.78 -1.27 -1.29
N ALA A 239 7.98 -0.68 -1.30
CA ALA A 239 8.56 -0.12 -2.51
C ALA A 239 8.61 -1.18 -3.63
N GLY A 240 8.20 -0.81 -4.84
CA GLY A 240 8.02 -1.74 -5.96
C GLY A 240 6.62 -2.36 -6.05
N GLY A 241 5.82 -2.33 -4.98
CA GLY A 241 4.44 -2.80 -4.94
C GLY A 241 3.41 -1.70 -5.22
N GLN A 242 2.26 -2.10 -5.74
CA GLN A 242 1.12 -1.21 -6.05
C GLN A 242 -0.21 -1.93 -5.83
N LEU A 243 -1.13 -1.23 -5.18
CA LEU A 243 -2.54 -1.59 -5.15
C LEU A 243 -3.29 -0.77 -6.22
N ASP A 244 -3.89 -1.48 -7.17
CA ASP A 244 -4.75 -0.91 -8.20
C ASP A 244 -6.22 -1.17 -7.85
N ILE A 245 -6.99 -0.12 -7.54
CA ILE A 245 -8.39 -0.23 -7.12
C ILE A 245 -9.29 -0.08 -8.34
N ILE A 246 -10.10 -1.12 -8.59
CA ILE A 246 -10.78 -1.30 -9.88
C ILE A 246 -12.30 -1.15 -9.80
N SER A 247 -12.82 -0.66 -8.68
CA SER A 247 -14.25 -0.37 -8.51
C SER A 247 -14.47 0.77 -7.51
N SER A 248 -15.56 1.51 -7.68
CA SER A 248 -15.96 2.55 -6.72
C SER A 248 -16.44 1.97 -5.39
N GLY A 249 -16.32 2.74 -4.32
CA GLY A 249 -16.87 2.42 -3.00
C GLY A 249 -15.91 2.68 -1.84
N THR A 250 -16.30 2.22 -0.65
CA THR A 250 -15.54 2.38 0.58
C THR A 250 -14.79 1.11 0.93
N PHE A 251 -13.48 1.16 0.89
CA PHE A 251 -12.56 0.08 1.19
C PHE A 251 -12.12 0.14 2.65
N SER A 252 -12.13 -1.02 3.30
CA SER A 252 -11.56 -1.23 4.63
C SER A 252 -10.71 -2.49 4.58
N PHE A 253 -9.39 -2.31 4.51
CA PHE A 253 -8.37 -3.35 4.43
C PHE A 253 -8.07 -3.96 5.80
N GLY A 254 -9.12 -4.47 6.46
CA GLY A 254 -9.04 -4.94 7.83
C GLY A 254 -9.12 -3.81 8.86
N SER A 255 -8.80 -4.15 10.12
CA SER A 255 -8.88 -3.23 11.27
C SER A 255 -7.58 -2.49 11.56
N GLY A 256 -6.46 -2.95 10.97
CA GLY A 256 -5.15 -2.32 11.14
C GLY A 256 -4.85 -1.23 10.13
N SER A 257 -3.66 -0.65 10.28
CA SER A 257 -3.15 0.40 9.40
C SER A 257 -2.84 -0.11 7.99
N LEU A 258 -3.01 0.79 7.01
CA LEU A 258 -2.48 0.67 5.66
C LEU A 258 -1.08 1.31 5.62
N ASN A 259 -0.05 0.48 5.68
CA ASN A 259 1.34 0.89 5.63
C ASN A 259 1.78 1.08 4.17
N LEU A 260 2.35 2.23 3.82
CA LEU A 260 2.81 2.52 2.47
C LEU A 260 4.29 2.88 2.47
N ASN A 261 5.00 2.33 1.48
CA ASN A 261 6.41 2.60 1.21
C ASN A 261 6.63 2.72 -0.30
N GLY A 262 7.44 3.69 -0.69
CA GLY A 262 8.00 3.81 -2.03
C GLY A 262 7.04 4.32 -3.10
N ALA A 263 7.58 4.47 -4.31
CA ALA A 263 6.90 5.15 -5.41
C ALA A 263 6.00 4.24 -6.27
N GLY A 264 5.61 3.05 -5.79
CA GLY A 264 4.99 2.04 -6.63
C GLY A 264 6.01 1.22 -7.44
N PRO A 265 5.64 0.63 -8.59
CA PRO A 265 6.51 -0.22 -9.39
C PRO A 265 7.59 0.62 -10.08
N THR A 266 8.85 0.18 -10.01
CA THR A 266 10.01 0.82 -10.68
C THR A 266 10.63 -0.06 -11.77
N SER A 267 10.10 -1.27 -11.95
CA SER A 267 10.52 -2.26 -12.93
C SER A 267 9.32 -2.95 -13.57
N GLY A 268 9.57 -3.70 -14.64
CA GLY A 268 8.54 -4.47 -15.32
C GLY A 268 7.52 -3.62 -16.10
N PRO A 269 6.42 -4.25 -16.58
CA PRO A 269 5.43 -3.60 -17.44
C PRO A 269 4.71 -2.43 -16.79
N PHE A 270 4.69 -2.40 -15.46
CA PHE A 270 3.93 -1.43 -14.68
C PHE A 270 4.78 -0.23 -14.19
N ALA A 271 6.09 -0.23 -14.43
CA ALA A 271 6.98 0.89 -14.08
C ALA A 271 6.54 2.26 -14.64
N PRO A 272 5.98 2.36 -15.87
CA PRO A 272 5.47 3.63 -16.39
C PRO A 272 4.23 4.16 -15.63
N PHE A 273 3.67 3.40 -14.70
CA PHE A 273 2.49 3.73 -13.92
C PHE A 273 2.82 3.71 -12.42
N PRO A 274 3.60 4.69 -11.92
CA PRO A 274 4.00 4.74 -10.52
C PRO A 274 2.80 4.96 -9.58
N GLY A 275 3.06 4.89 -8.28
CA GLY A 275 2.10 5.04 -7.19
C GLY A 275 1.93 3.74 -6.39
N ALA A 276 2.06 3.82 -5.06
CA ALA A 276 1.75 2.72 -4.16
C ALA A 276 0.25 2.38 -4.20
N ILE A 277 -0.60 3.39 -4.35
CA ILE A 277 -2.04 3.22 -4.63
C ILE A 277 -2.37 3.93 -5.93
N ARG A 278 -3.15 3.24 -6.77
CA ARG A 278 -3.62 3.73 -8.04
C ARG A 278 -5.10 3.36 -8.21
N PRO A 279 -6.04 4.30 -8.29
CA PRO A 279 -7.37 3.97 -8.76
C PRO A 279 -7.43 3.94 -10.29
N ASP A 280 -8.25 3.04 -10.84
CA ASP A 280 -8.67 3.11 -12.24
C ASP A 280 -9.49 4.39 -12.52
N THR A 281 -9.51 4.82 -13.77
CA THR A 281 -10.12 6.09 -14.19
C THR A 281 -11.63 6.14 -13.95
N GLY A 282 -12.13 7.27 -13.44
CA GLY A 282 -13.55 7.51 -13.24
C GLY A 282 -14.17 6.82 -12.01
N LEU A 283 -13.35 6.34 -11.08
CA LEU A 283 -13.80 5.70 -9.85
C LEU A 283 -13.84 6.68 -8.66
N ILE A 284 -14.86 6.54 -7.82
CA ILE A 284 -14.97 7.25 -6.53
C ILE A 284 -14.62 6.24 -5.43
N ILE A 285 -13.48 6.45 -4.77
CA ILE A 285 -12.93 5.50 -3.80
C ILE A 285 -12.67 6.20 -2.47
N THR A 286 -13.07 5.57 -1.39
CA THR A 286 -12.75 5.96 -0.01
C THR A 286 -11.99 4.82 0.65
N ILE A 287 -10.87 5.10 1.32
CA ILE A 287 -10.14 4.13 2.14
C ILE A 287 -10.29 4.53 3.59
N ASN A 288 -10.87 3.65 4.42
CA ASN A 288 -11.16 3.94 5.83
C ASN A 288 -9.99 3.63 6.78
N ASN A 289 -8.99 2.86 6.33
CA ASN A 289 -7.86 2.49 7.16
C ASN A 289 -7.03 3.73 7.52
N ALA A 290 -6.49 3.74 8.74
CA ALA A 290 -5.41 4.65 9.09
C ALA A 290 -4.21 4.38 8.17
N VAL A 291 -3.73 5.40 7.46
CA VAL A 291 -2.58 5.30 6.56
C VAL A 291 -1.30 5.63 7.33
N VAL A 292 -0.28 4.78 7.23
CA VAL A 292 1.04 4.97 7.83
C VAL A 292 2.08 4.98 6.71
N LEU A 293 2.78 6.09 6.51
CA LEU A 293 3.91 6.12 5.58
C LEU A 293 5.16 5.65 6.32
N GLN A 294 5.82 4.58 5.86
CA GLN A 294 7.09 4.13 6.44
C GLN A 294 8.30 4.55 5.58
N SER A 295 8.07 5.12 4.39
CA SER A 295 9.04 5.88 3.61
C SER A 295 8.33 6.91 2.71
N ASP A 296 9.10 7.73 1.98
CA ASP A 296 8.59 8.51 0.85
C ASP A 296 7.73 7.61 -0.05
N THR A 297 6.49 8.02 -0.29
CA THR A 297 5.48 7.22 -0.98
C THR A 297 4.78 8.08 -2.02
N VAL A 298 4.57 7.53 -3.22
CA VAL A 298 3.77 8.20 -4.26
C VAL A 298 2.34 7.66 -4.21
N LEU A 299 1.35 8.55 -4.20
CA LEU A 299 -0.05 8.20 -4.47
C LEU A 299 -0.40 8.70 -5.87
N HIS A 300 -0.86 7.82 -6.76
CA HIS A 300 -1.10 8.17 -8.16
C HIS A 300 -2.57 8.08 -8.50
N MET A 301 -3.25 9.21 -8.73
CA MET A 301 -4.65 9.25 -9.20
C MET A 301 -4.69 9.55 -10.72
N GLN A 302 -5.36 8.75 -11.57
CA GLN A 302 -5.56 9.08 -13.01
C GLN A 302 -7.03 9.39 -13.36
N GLY A 303 -7.30 10.66 -13.72
CA GLY A 303 -8.41 11.08 -14.61
C GLY A 303 -9.77 11.36 -13.94
N GLY A 304 -10.26 12.60 -14.10
CA GLY A 304 -11.59 13.08 -13.68
C GLY A 304 -11.57 13.97 -12.42
N PRO A 305 -12.68 14.68 -12.08
CA PRO A 305 -12.78 15.49 -10.86
C PRO A 305 -12.65 14.58 -9.63
N GLY A 306 -11.44 14.51 -9.07
CA GLY A 306 -11.09 13.67 -7.92
C GLY A 306 -10.50 14.51 -6.79
N LYS A 307 -10.99 14.28 -5.57
CA LYS A 307 -10.60 14.95 -4.31
C LYS A 307 -9.59 14.07 -3.58
N LEU A 308 -8.38 14.56 -3.28
CA LEU A 308 -7.52 13.96 -2.25
C LEU A 308 -8.04 14.46 -0.89
N THR A 309 -8.52 13.54 -0.05
CA THR A 309 -8.91 13.85 1.33
C THR A 309 -7.84 13.30 2.26
N ALA A 310 -7.02 14.18 2.84
CA ALA A 310 -6.15 13.82 3.94
C ALA A 310 -6.98 13.84 5.24
N GLY A 311 -7.17 12.67 5.86
CA GLY A 311 -7.95 12.54 7.11
C GLY A 311 -9.46 12.44 6.90
N ALA A 312 -10.08 11.38 7.41
CA ALA A 312 -11.54 11.34 7.52
C ALA A 312 -11.98 12.02 8.82
N ILE A 313 -13.10 12.74 8.79
CA ILE A 313 -13.81 13.13 10.01
C ILE A 313 -14.68 11.94 10.45
N PRO A 314 -14.62 11.47 11.72
CA PRO A 314 -13.88 12.02 12.87
C PRO A 314 -12.61 11.21 13.25
N HIS A 315 -11.57 11.86 13.80
CA HIS A 315 -10.24 11.25 14.09
C HIS A 315 -9.55 11.82 15.36
N ASP A 316 -8.58 11.10 15.93
CA ASP A 316 -7.82 11.42 17.15
C ASP A 316 -6.51 12.22 16.89
N ALA A 317 -5.83 12.67 17.96
CA ALA A 317 -4.73 13.66 17.94
C ALA A 317 -3.39 13.20 17.31
N ASN A 318 -3.31 12.05 16.64
CA ASN A 318 -2.06 11.44 16.14
C ASN A 318 -2.03 11.27 14.61
N VAL A 319 -2.56 12.22 13.84
CA VAL A 319 -2.55 12.12 12.37
C VAL A 319 -1.20 12.62 11.85
N GLY A 320 -0.35 11.68 11.40
CA GLY A 320 1.00 11.95 10.87
C GLY A 320 1.04 12.81 9.59
N ALA A 321 2.20 12.81 8.92
CA ALA A 321 2.40 13.60 7.71
C ALA A 321 2.28 12.75 6.43
N ILE A 322 1.60 13.28 5.40
CA ILE A 322 1.64 12.81 4.02
C ILE A 322 2.59 13.71 3.24
N VAL A 323 3.69 13.17 2.70
CA VAL A 323 4.68 13.97 1.94
C VAL A 323 4.42 13.85 0.44
N LEU A 324 4.27 14.97 -0.26
CA LEU A 324 4.23 15.08 -1.72
C LEU A 324 5.53 15.69 -2.21
N SER A 325 6.34 14.90 -2.94
CA SER A 325 7.68 15.34 -3.35
C SER A 325 7.97 15.46 -4.85
N ALA A 326 6.95 15.23 -5.66
CA ALA A 326 7.02 15.35 -7.12
C ALA A 326 5.88 16.25 -7.65
N ALA A 327 5.98 16.64 -8.92
CA ALA A 327 4.93 17.42 -9.58
C ALA A 327 3.66 16.57 -9.72
N ASN A 328 2.58 17.00 -9.08
CA ASN A 328 1.28 16.37 -9.20
C ASN A 328 0.40 17.12 -10.21
N SER A 329 -0.28 16.40 -11.11
CA SER A 329 -1.04 16.96 -12.23
C SER A 329 -2.56 16.74 -12.12
N TYR A 330 -3.06 16.42 -10.93
CA TYR A 330 -4.50 16.27 -10.72
C TYR A 330 -5.23 17.62 -10.85
N THR A 331 -6.46 17.60 -11.36
CA THR A 331 -7.27 18.79 -11.66
C THR A 331 -8.43 19.01 -10.69
N GLY A 332 -8.63 18.11 -9.72
CA GLY A 332 -9.55 18.32 -8.61
C GLY A 332 -8.82 18.99 -7.44
N GLY A 333 -9.56 19.69 -6.58
CA GLY A 333 -8.97 20.41 -5.46
C GLY A 333 -8.32 19.49 -4.43
N THR A 334 -7.33 20.03 -3.71
CA THR A 334 -6.69 19.39 -2.56
C THR A 334 -7.46 19.76 -1.30
N VAL A 335 -7.86 18.78 -0.49
CA VAL A 335 -8.48 19.05 0.81
C VAL A 335 -7.71 18.36 1.94
N VAL A 336 -7.25 19.16 2.89
CA VAL A 336 -6.63 18.69 4.14
C VAL A 336 -7.68 18.80 5.23
N ASP A 337 -8.27 17.65 5.59
CA ASP A 337 -9.29 17.51 6.63
C ASP A 337 -8.67 17.09 7.98
N ALA A 338 -7.44 16.54 7.98
CA ALA A 338 -6.63 16.22 9.16
C ALA A 338 -5.14 16.02 8.84
N GLY A 339 -4.31 16.07 9.88
CA GLY A 339 -2.88 15.75 9.82
C GLY A 339 -2.07 16.78 9.05
N THR A 340 -0.83 16.43 8.70
CA THR A 340 0.02 17.30 7.88
C THR A 340 0.07 16.81 6.43
N LEU A 341 -0.28 17.66 5.47
CA LEU A 341 0.12 17.50 4.08
C LEU A 341 1.44 18.25 3.89
N ASP A 342 2.55 17.54 3.79
CA ASP A 342 3.90 18.09 3.64
C ASP A 342 4.29 18.08 2.15
N VAL A 343 4.63 19.22 1.57
CA VAL A 343 5.07 19.36 0.19
C VAL A 343 6.56 19.60 0.22
N SER A 344 7.37 18.68 -0.31
CA SER A 344 8.84 18.75 -0.17
C SER A 344 9.60 18.39 -1.43
N GLY A 345 10.60 19.18 -1.81
CA GLY A 345 11.39 18.95 -3.02
C GLY A 345 11.01 19.88 -4.17
N ALA A 346 12.02 20.22 -4.99
CA ALA A 346 11.96 21.40 -5.86
C ALA A 346 10.81 21.41 -6.87
N SER A 347 10.39 20.25 -7.36
CA SER A 347 9.32 20.12 -8.35
C SER A 347 7.98 19.73 -7.76
N ALA A 348 7.80 19.72 -6.44
CA ALA A 348 6.57 19.29 -5.80
C ALA A 348 5.41 20.29 -6.05
N THR A 349 4.23 19.78 -6.45
CA THR A 349 3.02 20.61 -6.71
C THR A 349 1.75 19.92 -6.19
N LEU A 350 0.67 20.66 -5.94
CA LEU A 350 -0.63 20.20 -5.43
C LEU A 350 -1.74 20.15 -6.51
N GLY A 351 -1.37 19.83 -7.76
CA GLY A 351 -2.32 19.87 -8.87
C GLY A 351 -2.64 21.29 -9.35
N THR A 352 -3.71 21.44 -10.15
CA THR A 352 -4.07 22.72 -10.79
C THR A 352 -5.30 23.41 -10.22
N ALA A 353 -5.95 22.84 -9.21
CA ALA A 353 -7.19 23.35 -8.63
C ALA A 353 -7.00 23.80 -7.17
N ASP A 354 -8.07 24.29 -6.57
CA ASP A 354 -8.07 24.91 -5.23
C ASP A 354 -7.51 23.99 -4.14
N VAL A 355 -6.86 24.60 -3.16
CA VAL A 355 -6.34 23.93 -1.96
C VAL A 355 -7.14 24.44 -0.77
N THR A 356 -7.74 23.53 0.00
CA THR A 356 -8.48 23.86 1.23
C THR A 356 -7.92 23.10 2.41
N VAL A 357 -7.62 23.80 3.49
CA VAL A 357 -7.24 23.22 4.79
C VAL A 357 -8.38 23.53 5.75
N HIS A 358 -9.17 22.51 6.11
CA HIS A 358 -10.28 22.65 7.05
C HIS A 358 -9.77 22.66 8.49
N SER A 359 -10.66 22.98 9.43
CA SER A 359 -10.40 22.69 10.84
C SER A 359 -10.69 21.20 11.09
N ALA A 360 -9.69 20.49 11.60
CA ALA A 360 -9.80 19.08 11.98
C ALA A 360 -10.61 18.86 13.27
N ASN A 361 -10.81 19.91 14.07
CA ASN A 361 -11.43 19.85 15.40
C ASN A 361 -12.97 19.81 15.42
N LEU A 362 -13.64 19.33 14.36
CA LEU A 362 -15.11 19.26 14.36
C LEU A 362 -15.69 18.18 15.29
N ALA A 363 -14.86 17.29 15.86
CA ALA A 363 -15.32 16.17 16.69
C ALA A 363 -14.42 15.80 17.91
N PHE A 364 -13.13 16.15 17.92
CA PHE A 364 -12.19 15.73 18.97
C PHE A 364 -11.14 16.80 19.28
N GLY A 365 -11.06 17.22 20.56
CA GLY A 365 -10.10 18.21 21.02
C GLY A 365 -8.65 17.74 20.86
N GLY A 366 -7.83 18.53 20.17
CA GLY A 366 -6.42 18.26 19.90
C GLY A 366 -6.12 17.76 18.49
N SER A 367 -7.13 17.55 17.65
CA SER A 367 -6.95 17.26 16.22
C SER A 367 -6.59 18.53 15.44
N SER A 368 -5.67 18.40 14.47
CA SER A 368 -5.20 19.51 13.63
C SER A 368 -5.07 19.09 12.17
N ALA A 369 -5.39 19.99 11.24
CA ALA A 369 -5.06 19.91 9.83
C ALA A 369 -4.04 20.99 9.47
N LYS A 370 -3.04 20.62 8.67
CA LYS A 370 -1.91 21.47 8.32
C LYS A 370 -1.47 21.21 6.89
N LEU A 371 -1.31 22.28 6.12
CA LEU A 371 -0.47 22.25 4.91
C LEU A 371 0.95 22.68 5.32
N LYS A 372 1.98 21.95 4.93
CA LYS A 372 3.37 22.32 5.10
C LYS A 372 4.04 22.36 3.74
N ILE A 373 4.75 23.43 3.43
CA ILE A 373 5.53 23.55 2.20
C ILE A 373 6.98 23.78 2.61
N GLU A 374 7.83 22.77 2.38
CA GLU A 374 9.22 22.79 2.81
C GLU A 374 10.06 23.75 1.98
N GLY A 375 11.11 24.31 2.59
CA GLY A 375 12.04 25.19 1.87
C GLY A 375 12.63 24.51 0.62
N GLY A 376 12.67 25.26 -0.48
CA GLY A 376 13.19 24.77 -1.77
C GLY A 376 12.13 24.24 -2.74
N VAL A 377 10.87 24.13 -2.35
CA VAL A 377 9.74 23.92 -3.29
C VAL A 377 9.54 25.19 -4.14
N LEU A 378 9.39 25.03 -5.45
CA LEU A 378 9.32 26.17 -6.38
C LEU A 378 7.91 26.72 -6.60
N ASN A 379 6.90 25.83 -6.72
CA ASN A 379 5.50 26.22 -6.96
C ASN A 379 4.56 25.10 -6.46
N ALA A 380 4.36 25.04 -5.15
CA ALA A 380 3.52 24.02 -4.54
C ALA A 380 2.05 24.17 -4.97
N ILE A 381 1.55 25.40 -5.03
CA ILE A 381 0.14 25.69 -5.31
C ILE A 381 0.06 26.31 -6.70
N ALA A 382 -0.85 25.85 -7.55
CA ALA A 382 -1.00 26.43 -8.87
C ALA A 382 -1.41 27.92 -8.78
N ASP A 383 -0.81 28.74 -9.64
CA ASP A 383 -1.06 30.19 -9.72
C ASP A 383 -2.54 30.54 -9.99
N THR A 384 -3.31 29.59 -10.54
CA THR A 384 -4.74 29.72 -10.82
C THR A 384 -5.64 29.28 -9.66
N ALA A 385 -5.08 28.68 -8.62
CA ALA A 385 -5.83 28.10 -7.52
C ALA A 385 -6.21 29.14 -6.46
N THR A 386 -7.28 28.85 -5.73
CA THR A 386 -7.59 29.46 -4.45
C THR A 386 -6.97 28.65 -3.32
N LEU A 387 -6.25 29.30 -2.41
CA LEU A 387 -5.88 28.71 -1.12
C LEU A 387 -6.91 29.13 -0.06
N SER A 388 -7.52 28.16 0.62
CA SER A 388 -8.48 28.39 1.71
C SER A 388 -7.98 27.76 3.01
N LEU A 389 -7.84 28.57 4.05
CA LEU A 389 -7.36 28.16 5.37
C LEU A 389 -8.47 28.45 6.39
N ALA A 390 -8.94 27.42 7.09
CA ALA A 390 -10.02 27.57 8.07
C ALA A 390 -9.57 28.37 9.30
N GLY A 391 -8.29 28.29 9.66
CA GLY A 391 -7.77 28.84 10.91
C GLY A 391 -7.93 27.87 12.08
N GLY A 392 -7.24 28.24 13.14
CA GLY A 392 -7.03 27.47 14.34
C GLY A 392 -8.16 27.54 15.36
N ASN A 393 -7.98 26.82 16.45
CA ASN A 393 -8.90 26.87 17.60
C ASN A 393 -8.47 27.95 18.60
N ALA A 394 -7.16 28.17 18.73
CA ALA A 394 -6.58 29.19 19.57
C ALA A 394 -6.23 30.43 18.73
N ALA A 395 -7.04 31.48 18.87
CA ALA A 395 -6.85 32.74 18.15
C ALA A 395 -5.40 33.27 18.23
N GLY A 396 -4.81 33.53 17.08
CA GLY A 396 -3.43 34.00 16.91
C GLY A 396 -2.38 32.89 16.99
N VAL A 397 -2.78 31.62 16.95
CA VAL A 397 -1.86 30.47 16.98
C VAL A 397 -2.18 29.52 15.83
N ALA A 398 -1.15 29.13 15.11
CA ALA A 398 -1.24 28.19 14.00
C ALA A 398 -1.31 26.75 14.55
N ASP A 399 -2.48 26.37 15.06
CA ASP A 399 -2.73 25.08 15.72
C ASP A 399 -3.63 24.12 14.91
N ASP A 400 -4.49 24.62 14.03
CA ASP A 400 -5.37 23.86 13.15
C ASP A 400 -5.72 24.69 11.89
N GLY A 401 -6.13 24.05 10.79
CA GLY A 401 -6.60 24.74 9.59
C GLY A 401 -5.59 25.71 8.94
N TYR A 402 -4.28 25.47 9.06
CA TYR A 402 -3.23 26.45 8.74
C TYR A 402 -2.19 25.97 7.71
N ALA A 403 -1.35 26.90 7.23
CA ALA A 403 -0.21 26.62 6.35
C ALA A 403 1.14 26.96 7.02
N ASP A 404 2.12 26.04 6.98
CA ASP A 404 3.50 26.24 7.45
C ASP A 404 4.43 26.36 6.25
N LEU A 405 5.00 27.55 6.06
CA LEU A 405 5.75 27.92 4.88
C LEU A 405 7.24 27.98 5.20
N GLY A 406 8.00 27.05 4.64
CA GLY A 406 9.43 26.94 4.82
C GLY A 406 10.20 28.16 4.31
N ALA A 407 11.47 28.25 4.68
CA ALA A 407 12.32 29.35 4.28
C ALA A 407 12.45 29.45 2.74
N GLY A 408 12.28 30.66 2.22
CA GLY A 408 12.37 30.93 0.78
C GLY A 408 11.12 30.58 -0.03
N ILE A 409 10.07 30.05 0.61
CA ILE A 409 8.79 29.83 -0.06
C ILE A 409 8.12 31.16 -0.40
N ASN A 410 7.69 31.27 -1.65
CA ASN A 410 6.88 32.34 -2.17
C ASN A 410 5.94 31.78 -3.26
N ASP A 411 4.92 31.03 -2.83
CA ASP A 411 3.91 30.48 -3.74
C ASP A 411 2.96 31.57 -4.21
N THR A 412 2.53 31.51 -5.46
CA THR A 412 1.56 32.47 -6.03
C THR A 412 0.19 31.81 -6.14
N VAL A 413 -0.87 32.51 -5.76
CA VAL A 413 -2.25 32.03 -5.87
C VAL A 413 -3.16 33.10 -6.47
N ALA A 414 -4.23 32.68 -7.14
CA ALA A 414 -5.23 33.58 -7.71
C ALA A 414 -6.12 34.21 -6.62
N ALA A 415 -6.36 33.46 -5.54
CA ALA A 415 -7.13 33.93 -4.41
C ALA A 415 -6.65 33.28 -3.10
N LEU A 416 -6.85 34.00 -2.00
CA LEU A 416 -6.62 33.51 -0.65
C LEU A 416 -7.88 33.77 0.19
N ILE A 417 -8.34 32.73 0.91
CA ILE A 417 -9.48 32.79 1.82
C ILE A 417 -8.98 32.39 3.21
N LEU A 418 -9.17 33.26 4.20
CA LEU A 418 -8.78 33.03 5.59
C LEU A 418 -10.03 33.06 6.48
N GLY A 419 -10.36 31.95 7.14
CA GLY A 419 -11.56 31.86 7.99
C GLY A 419 -12.86 32.15 7.23
N GLY A 420 -12.91 31.81 5.93
CA GLY A 420 -14.04 32.14 5.06
C GLY A 420 -14.04 33.56 4.48
N VAL A 421 -13.03 34.39 4.78
CA VAL A 421 -12.92 35.77 4.28
C VAL A 421 -11.89 35.85 3.15
N ALA A 422 -12.32 36.30 1.98
CA ALA A 422 -11.43 36.54 0.84
C ALA A 422 -10.47 37.70 1.11
N GLN A 423 -9.22 37.52 0.74
CA GLN A 423 -8.13 38.46 0.97
C GLN A 423 -7.80 39.29 -0.28
N ALA A 424 -7.33 40.52 -0.09
CA ALA A 424 -6.91 41.38 -1.19
C ALA A 424 -5.54 40.97 -1.75
N PRO A 425 -5.16 41.39 -2.97
CA PRO A 425 -3.82 41.15 -3.50
C PRO A 425 -2.71 41.68 -2.56
N GLY A 426 -1.64 40.90 -2.40
CA GLY A 426 -0.54 41.19 -1.47
C GLY A 426 0.20 39.94 -1.02
N THR A 427 1.17 40.10 -0.11
CA THR A 427 1.92 39.00 0.48
C THR A 427 1.42 38.67 1.88
N TYR A 428 1.18 37.39 2.14
CA TYR A 428 0.61 36.85 3.38
C TYR A 428 1.55 35.82 4.00
N GLY A 429 1.66 35.79 5.33
CA GLY A 429 2.54 34.86 6.03
C GLY A 429 2.42 35.02 7.55
N SER A 430 3.31 34.36 8.30
CA SER A 430 3.36 34.49 9.76
C SER A 430 4.05 35.81 10.17
N THR A 431 4.03 36.16 11.45
CA THR A 431 4.83 37.26 12.02
C THR A 431 6.33 37.03 11.92
N SER A 432 6.75 35.78 11.71
CA SER A 432 8.16 35.41 11.47
C SER A 432 8.56 35.55 9.99
N SER A 433 7.62 35.85 9.10
CA SER A 433 7.86 36.03 7.67
C SER A 433 8.10 37.51 7.30
N GLY A 434 8.54 37.74 6.05
CA GLY A 434 8.61 39.09 5.46
C GLY A 434 7.30 39.58 4.83
N ALA A 435 6.16 38.93 5.10
CA ALA A 435 4.88 39.28 4.50
C ALA A 435 4.35 40.66 4.91
N THR A 436 3.55 41.28 4.04
CA THR A 436 2.88 42.56 4.31
C THR A 436 1.71 42.36 5.28
N PHE A 437 0.97 41.28 5.09
CA PHE A 437 -0.15 40.88 5.93
C PHE A 437 0.27 39.65 6.73
N GLN A 438 0.40 39.83 8.05
CA GLN A 438 0.89 38.78 8.94
C GLN A 438 -0.26 38.22 9.78
N SER A 439 -0.36 36.90 9.88
CA SER A 439 -1.32 36.23 10.75
C SER A 439 -0.81 34.89 11.23
N ASP A 440 -0.47 34.81 12.50
CA ASP A 440 -0.06 33.56 13.15
C ASP A 440 -1.24 32.61 13.37
N GLU A 441 -2.47 33.02 13.10
CA GLU A 441 -3.65 32.15 13.06
C GLU A 441 -3.64 31.18 11.87
N PHE A 442 -3.15 31.66 10.72
CA PHE A 442 -3.28 30.94 9.46
C PHE A 442 -1.93 30.49 8.91
N PHE A 443 -0.84 31.07 9.40
CA PHE A 443 0.50 30.86 8.86
C PHE A 443 1.52 30.58 9.95
N ALA A 444 2.43 29.66 9.66
CA ALA A 444 3.67 29.41 10.39
C ALA A 444 4.87 29.44 9.41
N GLY A 445 6.08 29.42 9.97
CA GLY A 445 7.31 29.44 9.18
C GLY A 445 7.69 30.84 8.67
N THR A 446 8.70 30.93 7.81
CA THR A 446 9.26 32.22 7.33
C THR A 446 8.94 32.54 5.87
N GLY A 447 8.35 31.59 5.14
CA GLY A 447 7.87 31.78 3.78
C GLY A 447 6.58 32.60 3.69
N ILE A 448 6.14 32.87 2.47
CA ILE A 448 4.98 33.72 2.17
C ILE A 448 4.11 33.12 1.05
N ILE A 449 2.85 33.54 1.01
CA ILE A 449 1.94 33.40 -0.14
C ILE A 449 1.79 34.77 -0.81
N THR A 450 1.96 34.83 -2.12
CA THR A 450 1.64 36.00 -2.95
C THR A 450 0.28 35.83 -3.60
N VAL A 451 -0.64 36.74 -3.29
CA VAL A 451 -1.96 36.81 -3.92
C VAL A 451 -1.89 37.83 -5.04
N VAL A 452 -2.11 37.39 -6.27
CA VAL A 452 -2.13 38.28 -7.44
C VAL A 452 -3.56 38.64 -7.83
N PRO A 453 -3.81 39.83 -8.42
CA PRO A 453 -5.13 40.19 -8.91
C PRO A 453 -5.60 39.18 -9.96
N GLU A 454 -6.87 38.79 -9.92
CA GLU A 454 -7.43 37.94 -10.97
C GLU A 454 -7.17 38.55 -12.36
N PRO A 455 -6.75 37.76 -13.36
CA PRO A 455 -6.36 38.25 -14.69
C PRO A 455 -7.39 39.17 -15.36
N GLY A 456 -8.68 39.01 -15.04
CA GLY A 456 -9.76 39.84 -15.55
C GLY A 456 -9.66 41.31 -15.14
N THR A 457 -9.16 41.62 -13.95
CA THR A 457 -9.14 43.00 -13.41
C THR A 457 -7.99 43.82 -14.00
N ALA A 458 -6.82 43.20 -14.18
CA ALA A 458 -5.65 43.83 -14.79
C ALA A 458 -5.85 44.09 -16.30
N ALA A 459 -6.48 43.14 -17.02
CA ALA A 459 -6.83 43.31 -18.42
C ALA A 459 -7.90 44.39 -18.63
N MET A 460 -8.94 44.44 -17.77
CA MET A 460 -9.98 45.47 -17.82
C MET A 460 -9.45 46.87 -17.49
N LEU A 461 -8.50 47.00 -16.54
CA LEU A 461 -7.88 48.28 -16.20
C LEU A 461 -7.00 48.82 -17.35
N LEU A 462 -6.27 47.95 -18.07
CA LEU A 462 -5.53 48.35 -19.26
C LEU A 462 -6.45 48.71 -20.44
N CYS A 463 -7.55 47.99 -20.64
CA CYS A 463 -8.55 48.33 -21.66
C CYS A 463 -9.25 49.67 -21.37
N ALA A 464 -9.54 49.97 -20.10
CA ALA A 464 -10.14 51.24 -19.69
C ALA A 464 -9.18 52.43 -19.89
N LEU A 465 -7.88 52.25 -19.64
CA LEU A 465 -6.86 53.28 -19.89
C LEU A 465 -6.59 53.49 -21.39
N GLY A 466 -6.68 52.43 -22.21
CA GLY A 466 -6.52 52.52 -23.67
C GLY A 466 -7.66 53.26 -24.40
N MET A 467 -8.88 53.23 -23.87
CA MET A 467 -10.03 53.94 -24.46
C MET A 467 -10.07 55.44 -24.11
N GLY A 468 -9.33 55.89 -23.09
CA GLY A 468 -9.32 57.30 -22.65
C GLY A 468 -8.58 58.28 -23.58
N PHE A 469 -7.72 57.80 -24.47
CA PHE A 469 -6.87 58.65 -25.32
C PHE A 469 -7.32 58.75 -26.80
N GLY A 470 -8.39 58.06 -27.20
CA GLY A 470 -8.79 57.91 -28.61
C GLY A 470 -9.79 58.92 -29.18
N TRP A 471 -10.34 59.85 -28.40
CA TRP A 471 -11.42 60.75 -28.86
C TRP A 471 -11.03 62.23 -28.84
N ARG A 472 -10.10 62.62 -29.74
CA ARG A 472 -10.05 64.00 -30.25
C ARG A 472 -10.73 64.06 -31.63
N ARG A 473 -11.94 64.62 -31.60
CA ARG A 473 -12.83 64.91 -32.74
C ARG A 473 -12.10 65.64 -33.88
N PHE A 474 -12.04 65.02 -35.06
CA PHE A 474 -11.90 65.76 -36.32
C PHE A 474 -13.28 66.34 -36.69
N ARG A 475 -13.40 67.68 -36.66
CA ARG A 475 -14.50 68.40 -37.30
C ARG A 475 -14.08 68.73 -38.73
N CYS A 476 -14.75 68.14 -39.73
CA CYS A 476 -14.74 68.64 -41.10
C CYS A 476 -15.38 70.03 -41.16
N ARG A 477 -14.75 70.95 -41.89
CA ARG A 477 -15.42 72.12 -42.46
C ARG A 477 -15.34 72.00 -43.99
N SER A 478 -16.48 72.38 -44.58
CA SER A 478 -16.88 72.52 -45.99
C SER A 478 -15.82 72.98 -46.97
#